data_AF-K6U9T5-F1
#
_entry.id   AF-K6U9T5-F1
#
_cell.length_a   1.000
_cell.length_b   1.000
_cell.length_c   1.000
_cell.angle_alpha   90.00
_cell.angle_beta   90.00
_cell.angle_gamma   90.00
#
_symmetry.space_group_name_H-M   'P 1'
#
loop_
_entity.id
_entity.type
_entity.pdbx_description
1 polymer ?
#
loop_
_entity_poly.entity_id
_entity_poly.type
_entity_poly.pdbx_seq_one_letter_code
_entity_poly.pdbx_strand_id
1 'polypeptide(L)'
;MFRLIIPWILTLFIEFIVIWLFIRKEPLKLLFYSFLINSITLPLATFSYLYLYPSFLLTETLVFLVETVLLKLLLEIDYPRALSISLVANIITALIGFYI
;
A
#
# COMPACT_ATOMS: atom_id res chain seq x y z
N MET A 1 -0.18 -20.83 -0.48
CA MET A 1 0.52 -19.73 -1.17
C MET A 1 -0.27 -19.14 -2.34
N PHE A 2 -0.78 -19.92 -3.31
CA PHE A 2 -1.56 -19.38 -4.45
C PHE A 2 -2.82 -18.56 -4.08
N ARG A 3 -3.43 -18.79 -2.91
CA ARG A 3 -4.61 -18.02 -2.44
C ARG A 3 -4.33 -16.53 -2.17
N LEU A 4 -3.07 -16.12 -1.96
CA LEU A 4 -2.71 -14.73 -1.65
C LEU A 4 -2.30 -13.92 -2.89
N ILE A 5 -2.10 -14.57 -4.04
CA ILE A 5 -1.69 -13.89 -5.27
C ILE A 5 -2.83 -12.99 -5.78
N ILE A 6 -4.07 -13.47 -5.73
CA ILE A 6 -5.23 -12.70 -6.19
C ILE A 6 -5.45 -11.45 -5.31
N PRO A 7 -5.52 -11.57 -3.97
CA PRO A 7 -5.58 -10.39 -3.09
C PRO A 7 -4.43 -9.42 -3.35
N TRP A 8 -3.19 -9.91 -3.49
CA TRP A 8 -2.04 -9.06 -3.73
C TRP A 8 -2.10 -8.31 -5.07
N ILE A 9 -2.51 -8.98 -6.15
CA ILE A 9 -2.75 -8.33 -7.45
C ILE A 9 -3.83 -7.25 -7.31
N LEU A 10 -4.90 -7.55 -6.59
CA LEU A 10 -6.01 -6.63 -6.38
C LEU A 10 -5.56 -5.39 -5.59
N THR A 11 -4.80 -5.56 -4.52
CA THR A 11 -4.17 -4.46 -3.75
C THR A 11 -3.30 -3.59 -4.65
N LEU A 12 -2.41 -4.20 -5.44
CA LEU A 12 -1.53 -3.49 -6.37
C LEU A 12 -2.31 -2.60 -7.34
N PHE A 13 -3.39 -3.12 -7.93
CA PHE A 13 -4.22 -2.34 -8.86
C PHE A 13 -5.01 -1.23 -8.16
N ILE A 14 -5.54 -1.47 -6.96
CA ILE A 14 -6.26 -0.45 -6.19
C ILE A 14 -5.32 0.70 -5.81
N GLU A 15 -4.16 0.37 -5.23
CA GLU A 15 -3.18 1.38 -4.86
C GLU A 15 -2.70 2.17 -6.08
N PHE A 16 -2.47 1.48 -7.21
CA PHE A 16 -2.15 2.14 -8.47
C PHE A 16 -3.23 3.14 -8.88
N ILE A 17 -4.51 2.76 -8.84
CA ILE A 17 -5.63 3.64 -9.19
C ILE A 17 -5.64 4.85 -8.26
N VAL A 18 -5.49 4.66 -6.95
CA VAL A 18 -5.45 5.77 -5.98
C VAL A 18 -4.30 6.72 -6.28
N ILE A 19 -3.07 6.21 -6.41
CA ILE A 19 -1.89 7.02 -6.73
C ILE A 19 -2.10 7.77 -8.07
N TRP A 20 -2.63 7.09 -9.09
CA TRP A 20 -2.88 7.68 -10.40
C TRP A 20 -3.95 8.78 -10.36
N LEU A 21 -5.02 8.63 -9.56
CA LEU A 21 -6.04 9.67 -9.41
C LEU A 21 -5.49 10.97 -8.80
N PHE A 22 -4.49 10.88 -7.93
CA PHE A 22 -3.83 12.03 -7.31
C PHE A 22 -2.75 12.66 -8.21
N ILE A 23 -1.90 11.85 -8.85
CA ILE A 23 -0.75 12.34 -9.63
C ILE A 23 -1.11 12.62 -11.09
N ARG A 24 -1.98 11.79 -11.69
CA ARG A 24 -2.50 11.90 -13.07
C ARG A 24 -1.44 12.00 -14.17
N LYS A 25 -0.25 11.44 -13.94
CA LYS A 25 0.88 11.44 -14.89
C LYS A 25 1.56 10.08 -14.92
N GLU A 26 2.19 9.75 -16.06
CA GLU A 26 3.08 8.59 -16.21
C GLU A 26 2.51 7.27 -15.64
N PRO A 27 1.35 6.77 -16.11
CA PRO A 27 0.63 5.66 -15.47
C PRO A 27 1.47 4.37 -15.34
N LEU A 28 2.30 4.05 -16.34
CA LEU A 28 3.17 2.86 -16.27
C LEU A 28 4.20 2.97 -15.14
N LYS A 29 4.73 4.17 -14.90
CA LYS A 29 5.67 4.42 -13.81
C LYS A 29 4.98 4.32 -12.44
N LEU A 30 3.76 4.83 -12.33
CA LEU A 30 2.97 4.71 -11.10
C LEU A 30 2.57 3.26 -10.82
N LEU A 31 2.28 2.46 -11.84
CA LEU A 31 2.03 1.03 -11.68
C LEU A 31 3.28 0.31 -11.15
N PHE A 32 4.46 0.65 -11.68
CA PHE A 32 5.73 0.12 -11.18
C PHE A 32 6.01 0.55 -9.73
N TYR A 33 5.68 1.79 -9.35
CA TYR A 33 5.79 2.25 -7.96
C TYR A 33 4.84 1.51 -7.04
N SER A 34 3.57 1.30 -7.43
CA SER A 34 2.63 0.48 -6.67
C SER A 34 3.17 -0.94 -6.47
N PHE A 35 3.70 -1.57 -7.52
CA PHE A 35 4.33 -2.88 -7.43
C PHE A 35 5.49 -2.91 -6.43
N LEU A 36 6.39 -1.92 -6.47
CA LEU A 36 7.55 -1.84 -5.57
C LEU A 36 7.11 -1.67 -4.11
N ILE A 37 6.19 -0.74 -3.87
CA ILE A 37 5.64 -0.47 -2.54
C ILE A 37 5.03 -1.75 -1.96
N ASN A 38 4.10 -2.38 -2.69
CA ASN A 38 3.42 -3.62 -2.27
C ASN A 38 4.39 -4.78 -2.03
N SER A 39 5.47 -4.86 -2.80
CA SER A 39 6.50 -5.89 -2.63
C SER A 39 7.31 -5.70 -1.34
N ILE A 40 7.40 -4.47 -0.82
CA ILE A 40 8.08 -4.15 0.45
C ILE A 40 7.12 -4.25 1.62
N THR A 41 5.90 -3.74 1.47
CA THR A 41 4.90 -3.70 2.56
C THR A 41 4.33 -5.09 2.87
N LEU A 42 4.22 -6.01 1.90
CA LEU A 42 3.70 -7.36 2.16
C LEU A 42 4.60 -8.18 3.11
N PRO A 43 5.93 -8.30 2.89
CA PRO A 43 6.82 -8.92 3.87
C PRO A 43 6.77 -8.24 5.24
N LEU A 44 6.69 -6.90 5.27
CA LEU A 44 6.58 -6.15 6.51
C LEU A 44 5.28 -6.49 7.26
N ALA A 45 4.15 -6.54 6.57
CA ALA A 45 2.86 -6.89 7.15
C ALA A 45 2.88 -8.32 7.70
N THR A 46 3.43 -9.25 6.92
CA THR A 46 3.59 -10.65 7.31
C THR A 46 4.49 -10.78 8.55
N PHE A 47 5.61 -10.05 8.58
CA PHE A 47 6.52 -10.04 9.71
C PHE A 47 5.85 -9.46 10.96
N SER A 48 5.17 -8.33 10.83
CA SER A 48 4.42 -7.69 11.92
C SER A 48 3.40 -8.63 12.54
N TYR A 49 2.59 -9.27 11.71
CA TYR A 49 1.54 -10.17 12.15
C TYR A 49 2.08 -11.43 12.84
N LEU A 50 3.16 -12.02 12.31
CA LEU A 50 3.72 -13.27 12.84
C LEU A 50 4.64 -13.09 14.04
N TYR A 51 5.41 -12.00 14.11
CA TYR A 51 6.53 -11.87 15.05
C TYR A 51 6.44 -10.70 16.02
N LEU A 52 5.67 -9.63 15.72
CA LEU A 52 5.51 -8.51 16.65
C LEU A 52 4.32 -8.75 17.57
N TYR A 53 3.12 -8.63 17.02
CA TYR A 53 1.88 -8.86 17.73
C TYR A 53 0.77 -9.04 16.68
N PRO A 54 -0.05 -10.09 16.75
CA PRO A 54 -1.11 -10.36 15.78
C PRO A 54 -2.29 -9.39 15.99
N SER A 55 -2.05 -8.11 15.70
CA SER A 55 -3.05 -7.05 15.66
C SER A 55 -3.14 -6.50 14.26
N PHE A 56 -4.36 -6.55 13.72
CA PHE A 56 -4.71 -5.91 12.46
C PHE A 56 -4.32 -4.42 12.48
N LEU A 57 -4.75 -3.70 13.51
CA LEU A 57 -4.54 -2.25 13.60
C LEU A 57 -3.06 -1.86 13.68
N LEU A 58 -2.24 -2.67 14.35
CA LEU A 58 -0.79 -2.45 14.42
C LEU A 58 -0.13 -2.68 13.06
N THR A 59 -0.52 -3.77 12.39
CA THR A 59 0.01 -4.13 11.06
C THR A 59 -0.31 -3.06 10.02
N GLU A 60 -1.59 -2.65 9.95
CA GLU A 60 -2.03 -1.59 9.04
C GLU A 60 -1.33 -0.26 9.32
N THR A 61 -1.17 0.12 10.58
CA THR A 61 -0.48 1.36 10.95
C THR A 61 0.99 1.35 10.50
N LEU A 62 1.69 0.23 10.67
CA LEU A 62 3.09 0.10 10.23
C LEU A 62 3.21 0.16 8.71
N VAL A 63 2.33 -0.55 7.99
CA VAL A 63 2.28 -0.55 6.52
C VAL A 63 2.04 0.86 6.00
N PHE A 64 0.99 1.54 6.52
CA PHE A 64 0.65 2.92 6.18
C PHE A 64 1.83 3.90 6.38
N LEU A 65 2.53 3.80 7.51
CA LEU A 65 3.67 4.67 7.80
C LEU A 65 4.82 4.44 6.82
N VAL A 66 5.17 3.18 6.55
CA VAL A 66 6.24 2.83 5.61
C VAL A 66 5.86 3.23 4.19
N GLU A 67 4.63 2.95 3.77
CA GLU A 67 4.12 3.35 2.46
C GLU A 67 4.16 4.87 2.27
N THR A 68 3.78 5.66 3.28
CA THR A 68 3.88 7.13 3.23
C THR A 68 5.32 7.58 2.93
N VAL A 69 6.32 6.95 3.57
CA VAL A 69 7.73 7.27 3.33
C VAL A 69 8.15 6.84 1.91
N LEU A 70 7.75 5.65 1.46
CA LEU A 70 8.07 5.17 0.11
C LEU A 70 7.44 6.04 -0.98
N LEU A 71 6.17 6.43 -0.84
CA LEU A 71 5.49 7.33 -1.76
C LEU A 71 6.19 8.69 -1.83
N LYS A 72 6.56 9.25 -0.67
CA LYS A 72 7.33 10.50 -0.61
C LYS A 72 8.64 10.39 -1.40
N LEU A 73 9.37 9.28 -1.25
CA LEU A 73 10.66 9.06 -1.91
C LEU A 73 10.52 8.81 -3.41
N LEU A 74 9.56 7.97 -3.82
CA LEU A 74 9.38 7.57 -5.22
C LEU A 74 8.70 8.66 -6.07
N LEU A 75 7.77 9.42 -5.49
CA LEU A 75 7.03 10.46 -6.19
C LEU A 75 7.63 11.87 -6.02
N GLU A 76 8.63 12.02 -5.14
CA GLU A 76 9.26 13.31 -4.82
C GLU A 76 8.26 14.39 -4.38
N ILE A 77 7.22 13.99 -3.65
CA ILE A 77 6.16 14.87 -3.13
C ILE A 77 6.39 15.24 -1.65
N ASP A 78 5.60 16.17 -1.14
CA ASP A 78 5.56 16.55 0.26
C ASP A 78 4.86 15.49 1.14
N TYR A 79 5.23 15.44 2.43
CA TYR A 79 4.66 14.49 3.39
C TYR A 79 3.13 14.56 3.51
N PRO A 80 2.48 15.74 3.63
CA PRO A 80 1.02 15.82 3.70
C PRO A 80 0.34 15.13 2.51
N ARG A 81 0.89 15.30 1.31
CA ARG A 81 0.37 14.71 0.09
C ARG A 81 0.60 13.20 0.03
N ALA A 82 1.80 12.73 0.40
CA ALA A 82 2.11 11.31 0.49
C ALA A 82 1.22 10.59 1.52
N LEU A 83 1.03 11.22 2.68
CA LEU A 83 0.19 10.71 3.77
C LEU A 83 -1.28 10.60 3.32
N SER A 84 -1.78 11.61 2.62
CA SER A 84 -3.15 11.59 2.08
C SER A 84 -3.36 10.45 1.09
N ILE A 85 -2.39 10.22 0.18
CA ILE A 85 -2.45 9.12 -0.80
C ILE A 85 -2.43 7.78 -0.07
N SER A 86 -1.47 7.57 0.83
CA SER A 86 -1.32 6.31 1.58
C SER A 86 -2.56 6.03 2.44
N LEU A 87 -3.13 7.05 3.09
CA LEU A 87 -4.32 6.90 3.93
C LEU A 87 -5.51 6.41 3.09
N VAL A 88 -5.76 7.05 1.95
CA VAL A 88 -6.86 6.67 1.06
C VAL A 88 -6.66 5.27 0.50
N ALA A 89 -5.43 4.95 0.06
CA ALA A 89 -5.06 3.63 -0.44
C ALA A 89 -5.32 2.54 0.61
N ASN A 90 -4.76 2.70 1.81
CA ASN A 90 -4.88 1.72 2.90
C ASN A 90 -6.33 1.59 3.40
N ILE A 91 -7.11 2.67 3.48
CA ILE A 91 -8.53 2.57 3.86
C ILE A 91 -9.30 1.72 2.84
N ILE A 92 -9.10 1.96 1.54
CA ILE A 92 -9.81 1.22 0.49
C ILE A 92 -9.40 -0.25 0.52
N THR A 93 -8.11 -0.55 0.63
CA THR A 93 -7.61 -1.94 0.65
C THR A 93 -8.02 -2.67 1.93
N ALA A 94 -7.97 -2.01 3.10
CA ALA A 94 -8.46 -2.56 4.35
C ALA A 94 -9.97 -2.86 4.31
N LEU A 95 -10.78 -1.94 3.77
CA LEU A 95 -12.22 -2.15 3.61
C LEU A 95 -12.50 -3.36 2.73
N ILE A 96 -11.79 -3.51 1.61
CA ILE A 96 -11.95 -4.66 0.71
C ILE A 96 -11.45 -5.95 1.38
N GLY A 97 -10.38 -5.89 2.16
CA GLY A 97 -9.86 -7.02 2.93
C GLY A 97 -10.85 -7.56 3.98
N PHE A 98 -11.85 -6.79 4.41
CA PHE A 98 -12.94 -7.34 5.24
C PHE A 98 -13.95 -8.18 4.47
N TYR A 99 -14.02 -8.06 3.15
CA TYR A 99 -15.00 -8.74 2.30
C TYR A 99 -14.41 -9.91 1.49
N ILE A 100 -13.10 -10.08 1.47
CA ILE A 100 -12.36 -11.10 0.71
C ILE A 100 -11.55 -11.96 1.66
#